data_AF-A0A518EXQ1-F1
#
_entry.id   AF-A0A518EXQ1-F1
#
_cell.length_a   1.000
_cell.length_b   1.000
_cell.length_c   1.000
_cell.angle_alpha   90.00
_cell.angle_beta   90.00
_cell.angle_gamma   90.00
#
_symmetry.space_group_name_H-M   'P 1'
#
loop_
_entity.id
_entity.type
_entity.pdbx_description
1 polymer ?
#
loop_
_entity_poly.entity_id
_entity_poly.type
_entity_poly.pdbx_seq_one_letter_code
_entity_poly.pdbx_strand_id
1 'polypeptide(L)'
;MAQTAAHLVDRVFPDVDVRQWVLTVPKPLRLAMAMNAELCREVTRAHIGAVSASYKRRGQVTLGRQQQEVQGDPGGDPEEAAASVPSSW
;
A
#
# COMPACT_ATOMS: atom_id res chain seq x y z
N MET A 1 -1.72 -11.49 20.06
CA MET A 1 -1.74 -10.98 18.66
C MET A 1 -3.15 -10.69 18.17
N ALA A 2 -4.14 -11.57 18.37
CA ALA A 2 -5.51 -11.36 17.88
C ALA A 2 -6.19 -10.06 18.38
N GLN A 3 -6.03 -9.71 19.66
CA GLN A 3 -6.64 -8.49 20.23
C GLN A 3 -6.17 -7.20 19.55
N THR A 4 -4.88 -7.09 19.24
CA THR A 4 -4.32 -5.92 18.54
C THR A 4 -4.86 -5.84 17.11
N ALA A 5 -4.99 -6.96 16.43
CA ALA A 5 -5.55 -6.99 15.07
C ALA A 5 -7.03 -6.56 15.07
N ALA A 6 -7.83 -7.07 16.00
CA ALA A 6 -9.23 -6.66 16.16
C ALA A 6 -9.34 -5.15 16.43
N HIS A 7 -8.53 -4.62 17.35
CA HIS A 7 -8.51 -3.18 17.63
C HIS A 7 -8.14 -2.34 16.40
N LEU A 8 -7.19 -2.79 15.58
CA LEU A 8 -6.82 -2.08 14.36
C LEU A 8 -7.97 -2.06 13.35
N VAL A 9 -8.64 -3.19 13.14
CA VAL A 9 -9.79 -3.30 12.23
C VAL A 9 -10.98 -2.49 12.73
N ASP A 10 -11.34 -2.62 14.00
CA ASP A 10 -12.56 -2.03 14.54
C ASP A 10 -12.46 -0.52 14.80
N ARG A 11 -11.24 0.00 15.00
CA ARG A 11 -11.05 1.35 15.56
C ARG A 11 -10.02 2.22 14.84
N VAL A 12 -9.16 1.66 14.00
CA VAL A 12 -8.02 2.41 13.41
C VAL A 12 -8.05 2.44 11.90
N PHE A 13 -8.39 1.34 11.23
CA PHE A 13 -8.44 1.30 9.79
C PHE A 13 -9.65 2.06 9.24
N PRO A 14 -9.47 2.84 8.17
CA PRO A 14 -10.58 3.48 7.47
C PRO A 14 -11.41 2.45 6.71
N ASP A 15 -12.69 2.77 6.44
CA ASP A 15 -13.64 1.95 5.66
C ASP A 15 -13.32 1.97 4.15
N VAL A 16 -12.09 1.59 3.79
CA VAL A 16 -11.62 1.40 2.41
C VAL A 16 -10.84 0.09 2.32
N ASP A 17 -10.68 -0.44 1.12
CA ASP A 17 -9.90 -1.67 0.92
C ASP A 17 -8.44 -1.48 1.32
N VAL A 18 -8.06 -2.08 2.45
CA VAL A 18 -6.67 -2.08 2.94
C VAL A 18 -5.99 -3.39 2.56
N ARG A 19 -4.76 -3.28 2.04
CA ARG A 19 -3.92 -4.45 1.78
C ARG A 19 -3.06 -4.83 2.98
N GLN A 20 -3.34 -5.98 3.58
CA GLN A 20 -2.50 -6.56 4.62
C GLN A 20 -1.31 -7.34 4.02
N TRP A 21 -0.13 -7.15 4.60
CA TRP A 21 1.08 -7.90 4.24
C TRP A 21 1.48 -8.83 5.38
N VAL A 22 1.80 -10.08 5.04
CA VAL A 22 2.27 -11.10 6.00
C VAL A 22 3.66 -11.53 5.59
N LEU A 23 4.60 -11.49 6.54
CA LEU A 23 5.95 -12.00 6.37
C LEU A 23 6.02 -13.45 6.88
N THR A 24 6.39 -14.38 6.00
CA THR A 24 6.79 -15.73 6.40
C THR A 24 8.30 -15.86 6.30
N VAL A 25 8.95 -16.29 7.38
CA VAL A 25 10.40 -16.52 7.43
C VAL A 25 10.72 -18.03 7.47
N PRO A 26 11.91 -18.46 7.00
CA PRO A 26 12.37 -19.85 7.09
C PRO A 26 12.36 -20.38 8.53
N LYS A 27 12.12 -21.68 8.71
CA LYS A 27 11.97 -22.30 10.05
C LYS A 27 13.15 -22.00 11.00
N PRO A 28 14.43 -22.09 10.58
CA PRO A 28 15.56 -21.79 11.47
C PRO A 28 15.57 -20.34 11.96
N LEU A 29 15.18 -19.41 11.09
CA LEU A 29 15.19 -17.98 11.40
C LEU A 29 14.14 -17.59 12.45
N ARG A 30 13.05 -18.36 12.57
CA ARG A 30 11.99 -18.11 13.57
C ARG A 30 12.53 -18.17 14.99
N LEU A 31 13.32 -19.21 15.29
CA LEU A 31 13.89 -19.37 16.63
C LEU A 31 14.96 -18.31 16.89
N ALA A 32 15.82 -18.02 15.91
CA ALA A 32 16.82 -16.97 16.03
C ALA A 32 16.18 -15.60 16.33
N MET A 33 15.09 -15.25 15.62
CA MET A 33 14.33 -14.02 15.89
C MET A 33 13.63 -14.03 17.25
N ALA A 34 13.14 -15.19 17.71
CA ALA A 34 12.48 -15.30 19.01
C ALA A 34 13.46 -15.09 20.18
N MET A 35 14.72 -15.52 20.01
CA MET A 35 15.76 -15.40 21.03
C MET A 35 16.54 -14.08 20.97
N ASN A 36 16.45 -13.35 19.86
CA ASN A 36 17.18 -12.11 19.63
C ASN A 36 16.24 -10.98 19.15
N ALA A 37 15.93 -10.07 20.07
CA ALA A 37 15.06 -8.93 19.80
C ALA A 37 15.64 -7.95 18.76
N GLU A 38 16.96 -7.79 18.70
CA GLU A 38 17.63 -6.93 17.72
C GLU A 38 17.46 -7.50 16.31
N LEU A 39 17.68 -8.81 16.14
CA LEU A 39 17.43 -9.49 14.86
C LEU A 39 15.97 -9.37 14.44
N CYS A 40 15.03 -9.54 15.37
CA CYS A 40 13.60 -9.37 15.10
C CYS A 40 13.27 -7.96 14.61
N ARG A 41 13.87 -6.94 15.24
CA ARG A 41 13.72 -5.53 14.87
C ARG A 41 14.27 -5.25 13.48
N GLU A 42 15.47 -5.76 13.17
CA GLU A 42 16.10 -5.54 11.86
C GLU A 42 15.32 -6.23 10.73
N VAL A 43 14.83 -7.45 10.95
CA VAL A 43 13.95 -8.12 9.98
C VAL A 43 12.65 -7.34 9.78
N THR A 44 12.04 -6.83 10.86
CA THR A 44 10.82 -6.02 10.78
C THR A 44 11.07 -4.71 10.00
N ARG A 45 12.19 -4.04 10.28
CA ARG A 45 12.60 -2.82 9.56
C ARG A 45 12.81 -3.11 8.08
N ALA A 46 13.51 -4.18 7.74
CA ALA A 46 13.74 -4.59 6.36
C ALA A 46 12.42 -4.90 5.63
N HIS A 47 11.49 -5.58 6.29
CA HIS A 47 10.17 -5.88 5.72
C HIS A 47 9.37 -4.61 5.41
N ILE A 48 9.26 -3.68 6.37
CA ILE A 48 8.57 -2.40 6.17
C ILE A 48 9.23 -1.60 5.05
N GLY A 49 10.57 -1.54 5.03
CA GLY A 49 11.33 -0.87 3.96
C GLY A 49 11.04 -1.46 2.58
N ALA A 50 11.03 -2.79 2.45
CA ALA A 50 10.76 -3.48 1.19
C ALA A 50 9.34 -3.22 0.68
N VAL A 51 8.33 -3.32 1.56
CA VAL A 51 6.93 -3.03 1.21
C VAL A 51 6.77 -1.57 0.78
N SER A 52 7.32 -0.64 1.56
CA SER A 52 7.27 0.79 1.27
C SER A 52 7.92 1.13 -0.07
N ALA A 53 9.11 0.56 -0.34
CA ALA A 53 9.79 0.74 -1.61
C ALA A 53 8.99 0.17 -2.79
N SER A 54 8.30 -0.96 -2.59
CA SER A 54 7.41 -1.55 -3.60
C SER A 54 6.21 -0.65 -3.93
N TYR A 55 5.62 0.02 -2.92
CA TYR A 55 4.58 1.02 -3.17
C TYR A 55 5.10 2.24 -3.91
N LYS A 56 6.26 2.80 -3.50
CA LYS A 56 6.87 3.95 -4.19
C LYS A 56 7.11 3.65 -5.68
N ARG A 57 7.69 2.49 -5.99
CA ARG A 57 7.93 2.07 -7.38
C ARG A 57 6.63 1.95 -8.17
N ARG A 58 5.59 1.32 -7.61
CA ARG A 58 4.29 1.15 -8.29
C ARG A 58 3.57 2.49 -8.48
N GLY A 59 3.61 3.37 -7.48
CA GLY A 59 3.03 4.71 -7.57
C GLY A 59 3.70 5.57 -8.64
N GLN A 60 5.03 5.50 -8.78
CA GLN A 60 5.76 6.22 -9.83
C GLN A 60 5.33 5.78 -11.24
N VAL A 61 5.09 4.49 -11.47
CA VAL A 61 4.59 3.98 -12.75
C VAL A 61 3.18 4.49 -13.05
N THR A 62 2.28 4.46 -12.08
CA THR A 62 0.90 4.95 -12.24
C THR A 62 0.86 6.45 -12.52
N LEU A 63 1.63 7.24 -11.78
CA LEU A 63 1.70 8.69 -11.97
C LEU A 63 2.30 9.06 -13.33
N GLY A 64 3.36 8.37 -13.77
CA GLY A 64 3.95 8.59 -15.08
C GLY A 64 2.97 8.32 -16.23
N ARG A 65 2.14 7.28 -16.09
CA ARG A 65 1.07 6.96 -17.06
C ARG A 65 0.00 8.07 -17.11
N GLN A 66 -0.47 8.55 -15.96
CA GLN A 66 -1.46 9.62 -15.91
C GLN A 66 -0.94 10.95 -16.49
N GLN A 67 0.32 11.29 -16.21
CA GLN A 67 0.95 12.49 -16.79
C GLN A 67 1.06 12.42 -18.32
N GLN A 68 1.36 11.24 -18.87
CA GLN A 68 1.46 11.05 -20.32
C GLN A 68 0.09 11.13 -21.01
N GLU A 69 -0.98 10.69 -20.34
CA GLU A 69 -2.36 10.79 -20.82
C GLU A 69 -2.87 12.24 -20.81
N VAL A 70 -2.58 12.99 -19.73
CA VAL A 70 -2.92 14.43 -19.64
C VAL A 70 -2.13 15.28 -20.63
N GLN A 71 -0.89 14.91 -20.94
CA GLN A 71 -0.07 15.64 -21.93
C GLN A 71 -0.35 15.23 -23.39
N GLY A 72 -1.10 14.14 -23.59
CA GLY A 72 -1.46 13.61 -24.90
C GLY A 72 -2.70 14.25 -25.54
N ASP A 73 -3.47 15.06 -24.81
CA ASP A 73 -4.65 15.75 -25.34
C ASP A 73 -4.52 17.28 -25.25
N PRO A 74 -4.09 17.96 -26.33
CA PRO A 74 -4.15 19.42 -26.40
C PRO A 74 -5.46 19.93 -27.03
N GLY A 75 -6.52 19.11 -27.21
CA GLY A 75 -7.71 19.53 -27.95
C GLY A 75 -8.96 18.70 -27.68
N GLY A 76 -9.52 18.79 -26.47
CA GLY A 76 -10.86 18.32 -26.15
C GLY A 76 -11.77 19.50 -25.76
N ASP A 77 -12.83 19.73 -26.55
CA ASP A 77 -13.79 20.82 -26.36
C ASP A 77 -14.45 20.78 -24.96
N PRO A 78 -14.63 21.93 -24.29
CA PRO A 78 -15.08 22.01 -22.89
C PRO A 78 -16.55 21.65 -22.65
N GLU A 79 -17.33 21.36 -23.69
CA GLU A 79 -18.80 21.19 -23.59
C GLU A 79 -19.22 19.77 -23.13
N GLU A 80 -18.39 18.76 -23.32
CA GLU A 80 -18.74 17.36 -23.01
C GLU A 80 -18.46 16.97 -21.54
N ALA A 81 -17.61 17.72 -20.83
CA ALA A 81 -17.17 17.41 -19.47
C ALA A 81 -18.25 17.60 -18.39
N ALA A 82 -19.31 18.38 -18.66
CA ALA A 82 -20.36 18.66 -17.67
C ALA A 82 -21.41 17.53 -17.54
N ALA A 83 -21.46 16.57 -18.47
CA ALA A 83 -22.56 15.61 -18.57
C ALA A 83 -22.31 14.24 -17.89
N SER A 84 -21.09 13.97 -17.39
CA SER A 84 -20.74 12.63 -16.91
C SER A 84 -20.05 12.65 -15.54
N VAL A 85 -20.76 13.08 -14.51
CA VAL A 85 -20.43 12.73 -13.11
C VAL A 85 -21.44 11.68 -12.63
N PRO A 86 -21.08 10.39 -12.55
CA PRO A 86 -21.91 9.42 -11.87
C PRO A 86 -21.84 9.67 -10.37
N SER A 87 -23.01 9.88 -9.78
CA SER A 87 -23.23 9.79 -8.33
C SER A 87 -23.22 8.32 -7.89
N SER A 88 -22.78 8.07 -6.64
CA SER A 88 -22.38 6.80 -6.00
C SER A 88 -20.91 6.44 -6.25
N TRP A 89 -20.03 6.40 -5.26
CA TRP A 89 -20.15 5.96 -3.85
C TRP A 89 -19.50 6.93 -2.88
#